data_AF-A0A8C7J3P6-F1
#
_entry.id   AF-A0A8C7J3P6-F1
#
_cell.length_a   1.000
_cell.length_b   1.000
_cell.length_c   1.000
_cell.angle_alpha   90.00
_cell.angle_beta   90.00
_cell.angle_gamma   90.00
#
_symmetry.space_group_name_H-M   'P 1'
#
loop_
_entity.id
_entity.type
_entity.pdbx_description
1 polymer ?
#
loop_
_entity_poly.entity_id
_entity_poly.type
_entity_poly.pdbx_seq_one_letter_code
_entity_poly.pdbx_strand_id
1 'polypeptide(L)'
;MVTHSKFDSVMSSSPFDSTMRLPHRYKTFSSKVQYQLVVTTLHKLQESGFYWGSINGKEANAMLAAESVGTFLIRDSSDNRHFFTLSVKTASGTKNLRIQCDSGSFLLQTDPKSMQAVPRFDCVLKLVHHYMPPTKGASLVEKNTRGGNASYYIYSGGEKIPLELLKPFSSTMSSLQHLCRKTVNGHLDISSKRDQLPHPLKEFLQEYDAPI
;
A
#
# COMPACT_ATOMS: atom_id res chain seq x y z
N MET A 1 -27.84 -29.75 -53.74
CA MET A 1 -27.71 -28.27 -53.71
C MET A 1 -28.30 -27.78 -52.40
N VAL A 2 -27.43 -27.18 -51.58
CA VAL A 2 -27.56 -26.36 -50.36
C VAL A 2 -29.00 -25.88 -50.04
N THR A 3 -29.50 -25.97 -48.80
CA THR A 3 -29.33 -24.89 -47.78
C THR A 3 -29.76 -25.31 -46.36
N HIS A 4 -29.06 -24.71 -45.40
CA HIS A 4 -29.12 -24.87 -43.94
C HIS A 4 -30.22 -24.02 -43.29
N SER A 5 -30.62 -24.37 -42.05
CA SER A 5 -30.93 -23.45 -40.93
C SER A 5 -31.12 -24.30 -39.66
N LYS A 6 -30.11 -24.45 -38.80
CA LYS A 6 -29.60 -23.60 -37.69
C LYS A 6 -30.51 -23.62 -36.44
N PHE A 7 -29.89 -24.14 -35.38
CA PHE A 7 -30.31 -24.35 -33.99
C PHE A 7 -30.86 -23.10 -33.29
N ASP A 8 -31.71 -23.31 -32.26
CA ASP A 8 -31.45 -22.81 -30.91
C ASP A 8 -32.33 -23.54 -29.87
N SER A 9 -31.71 -24.41 -29.05
CA SER A 9 -32.33 -24.99 -27.86
C SER A 9 -32.08 -24.08 -26.67
N VAL A 10 -33.15 -23.46 -26.19
CA VAL A 10 -33.20 -22.68 -24.95
C VAL A 10 -33.08 -23.63 -23.76
N MET A 11 -32.02 -23.51 -22.98
CA MET A 11 -31.85 -24.19 -21.69
C MET A 11 -31.87 -23.17 -20.55
N SER A 12 -32.97 -23.23 -19.82
CA SER A 12 -33.10 -23.19 -18.35
C SER A 12 -32.36 -22.08 -17.57
N SER A 13 -33.17 -21.14 -17.09
CA SER A 13 -32.85 -20.21 -16.01
C SER A 13 -32.75 -20.90 -14.64
N SER A 14 -31.63 -20.72 -13.94
CA SER A 14 -31.54 -20.83 -12.48
C SER A 14 -30.75 -19.64 -11.92
N PRO A 15 -31.25 -18.90 -10.90
CA PRO A 15 -30.70 -17.62 -10.49
C PRO A 15 -29.90 -17.74 -9.18
N PHE A 16 -28.74 -18.39 -9.17
CA PHE A 16 -27.83 -18.33 -8.01
C PHE A 16 -26.40 -18.64 -8.48
N ASP A 17 -25.58 -17.60 -8.57
CA ASP A 17 -24.17 -17.55 -8.11
C ASP A 17 -23.50 -16.28 -8.70
N SER A 18 -23.58 -15.17 -7.96
CA SER A 18 -22.99 -13.87 -8.36
C SER A 18 -21.64 -13.60 -7.68
N THR A 19 -20.96 -14.63 -7.17
CA THR A 19 -19.77 -14.46 -6.30
C THR A 19 -18.41 -14.71 -6.93
N MET A 20 -18.29 -14.97 -8.24
CA MET A 20 -17.00 -15.32 -8.87
C MET A 20 -16.69 -14.52 -10.14
N ARG A 21 -16.93 -13.20 -10.14
CA ARG A 21 -16.29 -12.31 -11.15
C ARG A 21 -14.97 -11.80 -10.62
N LEU A 22 -14.01 -12.69 -10.56
CA LEU A 22 -12.61 -12.34 -10.40
C LEU A 22 -12.01 -12.09 -11.79
N PRO A 23 -11.66 -10.86 -12.18
CA PRO A 23 -10.63 -10.69 -13.18
C PRO A 23 -9.28 -10.94 -12.49
N HIS A 24 -9.03 -12.15 -12.00
CA HIS A 24 -7.69 -12.53 -11.55
C HIS A 24 -6.81 -12.65 -12.79
N ARG A 25 -6.31 -11.51 -13.28
CA ARG A 25 -5.10 -11.49 -14.09
C ARG A 25 -3.97 -11.97 -13.18
N TYR A 26 -3.58 -13.23 -13.33
CA TYR A 26 -2.46 -13.82 -12.62
C TYR A 26 -1.23 -12.92 -12.80
N LYS A 27 -0.66 -12.47 -11.68
CA LYS A 27 0.59 -11.71 -11.71
C LYS A 27 1.75 -12.71 -11.79
N THR A 28 2.64 -12.49 -12.74
CA THR A 28 3.83 -13.32 -12.91
C THR A 28 4.89 -12.87 -11.93
N PHE A 29 5.40 -13.81 -11.13
CA PHE A 29 6.54 -13.57 -10.26
C PHE A 29 7.83 -13.89 -11.00
N SER A 30 8.81 -13.00 -10.92
CA SER A 30 10.11 -13.17 -11.56
C SER A 30 11.03 -14.13 -10.78
N SER A 31 10.79 -14.32 -9.48
CA SER A 31 11.57 -15.23 -8.64
C SER A 31 10.81 -15.69 -7.39
N LYS A 32 11.26 -16.79 -6.77
CA LYS A 32 10.74 -17.27 -5.48
C LYS A 32 10.93 -16.23 -4.37
N VAL A 33 12.02 -15.46 -4.42
CA VAL A 33 12.31 -14.37 -3.47
C VAL A 33 11.27 -13.26 -3.60
N GLN A 34 10.95 -12.85 -4.83
CA GLN A 34 9.92 -11.84 -5.08
C GLN A 34 8.55 -12.31 -4.58
N TYR A 35 8.20 -13.58 -4.82
CA TYR A 35 6.96 -14.18 -4.33
C TYR A 35 6.88 -14.10 -2.79
N GLN A 36 7.90 -14.57 -2.07
CA GLN A 36 7.93 -14.52 -0.60
C GLN A 36 7.84 -13.08 -0.09
N LEU A 37 8.57 -12.15 -0.71
CA LEU A 37 8.54 -10.73 -0.35
C LEU A 37 7.13 -10.13 -0.50
N VAL A 38 6.45 -10.42 -1.61
CA VAL A 38 5.09 -9.93 -1.88
C VAL A 38 4.09 -10.54 -0.90
N VAL A 39 4.19 -11.85 -0.60
CA VAL A 39 3.29 -12.52 0.35
C VAL A 39 3.47 -11.96 1.76
N THR A 40 4.70 -11.84 2.25
CA THR A 40 4.99 -11.25 3.56
C THR A 40 4.51 -9.80 3.64
N THR A 41 4.73 -9.03 2.57
CA THR A 41 4.26 -7.63 2.51
C THR A 41 2.74 -7.53 2.49
N LEU A 42 2.06 -8.42 1.77
CA LEU A 42 0.61 -8.49 1.75
C LEU A 42 0.04 -8.77 3.13
N HIS A 43 0.61 -9.73 3.87
CA HIS A 43 0.21 -10.03 5.24
C HIS A 43 0.33 -8.79 6.14
N LYS A 44 1.49 -8.12 6.10
CA LYS A 44 1.69 -6.87 6.84
C LYS A 44 0.69 -5.78 6.40
N LEU A 45 0.44 -5.62 5.11
CA LEU A 45 -0.53 -4.64 4.59
C LEU A 45 -1.97 -4.94 5.06
N GLN A 46 -2.36 -6.20 5.15
CA GLN A 46 -3.68 -6.58 5.67
C GLN A 46 -3.82 -6.20 7.14
N GLU A 47 -2.76 -6.36 7.93
CA GLU A 47 -2.76 -5.99 9.35
C GLU A 47 -2.72 -4.47 9.56
N SER A 48 -2.14 -3.70 8.63
CA SER A 48 -2.00 -2.24 8.76
C SER A 48 -3.34 -1.50 8.78
N GLY A 49 -4.38 -2.13 8.25
CA GLY A 49 -5.76 -1.61 8.25
C GLY A 49 -6.05 -0.55 7.20
N PHE A 50 -5.10 -0.18 6.33
CA PHE A 50 -5.30 0.78 5.23
C PHE A 50 -5.07 0.16 3.84
N TYR A 51 -5.03 -1.16 3.78
CA TYR A 51 -5.08 -1.93 2.55
C TYR A 51 -6.53 -2.20 2.16
N TRP A 52 -6.88 -1.85 0.93
CA TRP A 52 -8.24 -1.96 0.39
C TRP A 52 -8.41 -3.10 -0.62
N GLY A 53 -7.42 -3.99 -0.74
CA GLY A 53 -7.52 -5.14 -1.63
C GLY A 53 -7.63 -4.73 -3.11
N SER A 54 -8.47 -5.46 -3.85
CA SER A 54 -8.58 -5.40 -5.30
C SER A 54 -9.45 -4.27 -5.86
N ILE A 55 -9.57 -3.15 -5.13
CA ILE A 55 -10.30 -1.98 -5.64
C ILE A 55 -9.61 -1.35 -6.86
N ASN A 56 -10.39 -0.83 -7.78
CA ASN A 56 -9.87 -0.18 -8.97
C ASN A 56 -9.53 1.31 -8.71
N GLY A 57 -8.82 1.93 -9.65
CA GLY A 57 -8.41 3.33 -9.49
C GLY A 57 -9.56 4.34 -9.47
N LYS A 58 -10.73 4.00 -10.06
CA LYS A 58 -11.91 4.87 -10.03
C LYS A 58 -12.59 4.83 -8.67
N GLU A 59 -12.72 3.65 -8.09
CA GLU A 59 -13.24 3.44 -6.72
C GLU A 59 -12.35 4.15 -5.70
N ALA A 60 -11.03 3.95 -5.79
CA ALA A 60 -10.09 4.65 -4.93
C ALA A 60 -10.22 6.18 -5.04
N ASN A 61 -10.40 6.70 -6.26
CA ASN A 61 -10.63 8.12 -6.48
C ASN A 61 -11.95 8.60 -5.87
N ALA A 62 -13.04 7.84 -5.99
CA ALA A 62 -14.32 8.18 -5.40
C ALA A 62 -14.26 8.21 -3.86
N MET A 63 -13.60 7.22 -3.25
CA MET A 63 -13.43 7.15 -1.79
C MET A 63 -12.58 8.31 -1.27
N LEU A 64 -11.46 8.61 -1.93
CA LEU A 64 -10.58 9.72 -1.55
C LEU A 64 -11.12 11.10 -1.95
N ALA A 65 -12.17 11.18 -2.79
CA ALA A 65 -12.70 12.46 -3.26
C ALA A 65 -13.22 13.33 -2.10
N ALA A 66 -13.88 12.71 -1.12
CA ALA A 66 -14.47 13.38 0.05
C ALA A 66 -13.48 13.62 1.20
N GLU A 67 -12.28 13.02 1.14
CA GLU A 67 -11.29 13.07 2.20
C GLU A 67 -10.37 14.30 2.09
N SER A 68 -9.69 14.63 3.20
CA SER A 68 -8.72 15.71 3.25
C SER A 68 -7.47 15.40 2.41
N VAL A 69 -6.81 16.45 1.92
CA VAL A 69 -5.50 16.35 1.27
C VAL A 69 -4.51 15.62 2.19
N GLY A 70 -3.72 14.74 1.60
CA GLY A 70 -2.77 13.89 2.29
C GLY A 70 -3.34 12.56 2.79
N THR A 71 -4.64 12.31 2.60
CA THR A 71 -5.24 10.99 2.87
C THR A 71 -4.84 10.00 1.78
N PHE A 72 -4.40 8.81 2.17
CA PHE A 72 -3.93 7.79 1.23
C PHE A 72 -4.40 6.38 1.59
N LEU A 73 -4.35 5.49 0.61
CA LEU A 73 -4.60 4.06 0.78
C LEU A 73 -3.69 3.22 -0.12
N ILE A 74 -3.48 1.96 0.28
CA ILE A 74 -2.83 0.97 -0.57
C ILE A 74 -3.88 0.03 -1.13
N ARG A 75 -3.74 -0.32 -2.41
CA ARG A 75 -4.61 -1.28 -3.10
C ARG A 75 -3.80 -2.11 -4.09
N ASP A 76 -4.43 -3.11 -4.67
CA ASP A 76 -3.84 -3.85 -5.77
C ASP A 76 -3.74 -2.98 -7.02
N SER A 77 -2.62 -3.11 -7.72
CA SER A 77 -2.47 -2.50 -9.04
C SER A 77 -3.31 -3.28 -10.06
N SER A 78 -4.07 -2.54 -10.87
CA SER A 78 -4.79 -3.05 -12.04
C SER A 78 -3.86 -3.29 -13.26
N ASP A 79 -2.63 -2.76 -13.22
CA ASP A 79 -1.57 -3.07 -14.20
C ASP A 79 -0.84 -4.35 -13.78
N ASN A 80 -0.68 -5.30 -14.71
CA ASN A 80 -0.04 -6.59 -14.48
C ASN A 80 1.44 -6.50 -14.13
N ARG A 81 2.10 -5.38 -14.46
CA ARG A 81 3.52 -5.16 -14.17
C ARG A 81 3.81 -4.77 -12.73
N HIS A 82 2.78 -4.45 -11.96
CA HIS A 82 2.94 -3.96 -10.59
C HIS A 82 2.00 -4.73 -9.65
N PHE A 83 2.44 -4.98 -8.43
CA PHE A 83 1.61 -5.68 -7.43
C PHE A 83 0.67 -4.71 -6.73
N PHE A 84 1.21 -3.60 -6.22
CA PHE A 84 0.50 -2.64 -5.39
C PHE A 84 0.45 -1.24 -6.02
N THR A 85 -0.51 -0.44 -5.60
CA THR A 85 -0.65 0.97 -5.95
C THR A 85 -1.00 1.77 -4.71
N LEU A 86 -0.29 2.88 -4.52
CA LEU A 86 -0.58 3.91 -3.53
C LEU A 86 -1.50 4.95 -4.17
N SER A 87 -2.71 5.08 -3.65
CA SER A 87 -3.65 6.12 -4.04
C SER A 87 -3.64 7.20 -2.97
N VAL A 88 -3.39 8.45 -3.35
CA VAL A 88 -3.28 9.60 -2.43
C VAL A 88 -4.13 10.77 -2.92
N LYS A 89 -4.84 11.41 -2.00
CA LYS A 89 -5.56 12.67 -2.24
C LYS A 89 -4.57 13.84 -2.23
N THR A 90 -4.39 14.50 -3.36
CA THR A 90 -3.64 15.76 -3.46
C THR A 90 -4.60 16.94 -3.69
N ALA A 91 -4.06 18.16 -3.62
CA ALA A 91 -4.83 19.38 -3.92
C ALA A 91 -5.40 19.40 -5.36
N SER A 92 -4.75 18.72 -6.30
CA SER A 92 -5.19 18.59 -7.70
C SER A 92 -6.00 17.32 -7.97
N GLY A 93 -6.47 16.63 -6.92
CA GLY A 93 -7.28 15.43 -6.99
C GLY A 93 -6.53 14.15 -6.59
N THR A 94 -7.14 12.99 -6.81
CA THR A 94 -6.51 11.72 -6.42
C THR A 94 -5.44 11.30 -7.42
N LYS A 95 -4.25 10.99 -6.92
CA LYS A 95 -3.13 10.47 -7.72
C LYS A 95 -2.86 9.02 -7.37
N ASN A 96 -2.50 8.24 -8.38
CA ASN A 96 -2.23 6.81 -8.26
C ASN A 96 -0.76 6.56 -8.60
N LEU A 97 0.00 6.11 -7.62
CA LEU A 97 1.43 5.86 -7.72
C LEU A 97 1.65 4.36 -7.65
N ARG A 98 2.26 3.80 -8.70
CA ARG A 98 2.50 2.36 -8.77
C ARG A 98 3.73 2.03 -7.96
N ILE A 99 3.71 0.86 -7.32
CA ILE A 99 4.85 0.36 -6.55
C ILE A 99 5.49 -0.75 -7.37
N GLN A 100 6.75 -0.51 -7.77
CA GLN A 100 7.59 -1.49 -8.44
C GLN A 100 8.12 -2.49 -7.42
N CYS A 101 8.23 -3.74 -7.84
CA CYS A 101 8.81 -4.82 -7.05
C CYS A 101 9.93 -5.46 -7.87
N ASP A 102 11.17 -5.19 -7.46
CA ASP A 102 12.36 -5.85 -7.99
C ASP A 102 12.68 -7.10 -7.17
N SER A 103 13.70 -7.86 -7.59
CA SER A 103 14.19 -9.14 -7.05
C SER A 103 14.45 -9.24 -5.53
N GLY A 104 14.22 -8.16 -4.77
CA GLY A 104 14.23 -8.15 -3.31
C GLY A 104 13.78 -6.83 -2.68
N SER A 105 13.16 -5.90 -3.44
CA SER A 105 12.78 -4.60 -2.89
C SER A 105 11.60 -3.95 -3.62
N PHE A 106 10.91 -3.06 -2.91
CA PHE A 106 9.86 -2.18 -3.37
C PHE A 106 10.37 -0.77 -3.59
N LEU A 107 9.91 -0.15 -4.67
CA LEU A 107 10.24 1.20 -5.07
C LEU A 107 8.97 1.91 -5.53
N LEU A 108 8.86 3.20 -5.21
CA LEU A 108 7.77 4.00 -5.76
C LEU A 108 8.11 4.36 -7.20
N GLN A 109 7.22 4.07 -8.14
CA GLN A 109 7.42 4.46 -9.53
C GLN A 109 7.38 5.98 -9.63
N THR A 110 8.53 6.60 -9.89
CA THR A 110 8.67 8.03 -10.15
C THR A 110 8.70 8.31 -11.65
N ASP A 111 8.41 9.56 -12.02
CA ASP A 111 8.59 10.04 -13.39
C ASP A 111 10.09 10.02 -13.75
N PRO A 112 10.50 9.56 -14.95
CA PRO A 112 11.89 9.63 -15.41
C PRO A 112 12.51 11.03 -15.36
N LYS A 113 11.70 12.11 -15.28
CA LYS A 113 12.18 13.49 -15.06
C LYS A 113 12.60 13.77 -13.61
N SER A 114 12.26 12.90 -12.68
CA SER A 114 12.67 13.02 -11.28
C SER A 114 14.13 12.58 -11.14
N MET A 115 15.04 13.53 -10.91
CA MET A 115 16.46 13.26 -10.70
C MET A 115 16.79 12.72 -9.29
N GLN A 116 15.79 12.30 -8.52
CA GLN A 116 15.98 11.80 -7.17
C GLN A 116 16.17 10.28 -7.17
N ALA A 117 17.23 9.81 -6.50
CA ALA A 117 17.43 8.39 -6.24
C ALA A 117 16.23 7.85 -5.45
N VAL A 118 15.48 6.91 -6.05
CA VAL A 118 14.33 6.30 -5.40
C VAL A 118 14.83 5.31 -4.35
N PRO A 119 14.50 5.51 -3.06
CA PRO A 119 14.90 4.58 -2.02
C PRO A 119 14.21 3.22 -2.22
N ARG A 120 14.97 2.16 -1.97
CA ARG A 120 14.52 0.77 -2.04
C ARG A 120 14.15 0.30 -0.64
N PHE A 121 13.02 -0.39 -0.52
CA PHE A 121 12.54 -0.91 0.76
C PHE A 121 12.23 -2.39 0.66
N ASP A 122 12.46 -3.13 1.73
CA ASP A 122 12.03 -4.52 1.90
C ASP A 122 10.50 -4.63 2.13
N CYS A 123 9.84 -3.55 2.53
CA CYS A 123 8.39 -3.56 2.77
C CYS A 123 7.71 -2.28 2.28
N VAL A 124 6.50 -2.41 1.72
CA VAL A 124 5.66 -1.27 1.30
C VAL A 124 5.34 -0.34 2.47
N LEU A 125 5.22 -0.86 3.69
CA LEU A 125 4.96 -0.03 4.87
C LEU A 125 6.13 0.91 5.18
N LYS A 126 7.36 0.41 5.07
CA LYS A 126 8.58 1.23 5.24
C LYS A 126 8.70 2.27 4.14
N LEU A 127 8.34 1.89 2.91
CA LEU A 127 8.21 2.82 1.80
C LEU A 127 7.26 3.95 2.16
N VAL A 128 6.01 3.62 2.53
CA VAL A 128 5.00 4.63 2.90
C VAL A 128 5.51 5.51 4.04
N HIS A 129 6.00 4.91 5.13
CA HIS A 129 6.52 5.65 6.29
C HIS A 129 7.64 6.63 5.92
N HIS A 130 8.52 6.28 5.00
CA HIS A 130 9.57 7.18 4.52
C HIS A 130 9.03 8.40 3.75
N TYR A 131 7.93 8.23 3.01
CA TYR A 131 7.26 9.32 2.29
C TYR A 131 6.26 10.08 3.18
N MET A 132 6.01 9.64 4.41
CA MET A 132 5.24 10.40 5.40
C MET A 132 6.17 11.44 6.05
N PRO A 133 5.73 12.71 6.19
CA PRO A 133 6.50 13.67 6.95
C PRO A 133 6.57 13.22 8.42
N PRO A 134 7.67 13.49 9.13
CA PRO A 134 7.74 13.23 10.56
C PRO A 134 6.61 13.99 11.25
N THR A 135 5.69 13.26 11.87
CA THR A 135 4.57 13.84 12.61
C THR A 135 5.12 14.75 13.70
N LYS A 136 4.86 16.06 13.60
CA LYS A 136 5.25 17.08 14.59
C LYS A 136 4.69 16.87 16.01
N GLY A 137 3.95 15.78 16.27
CA GLY A 137 3.33 15.46 17.56
C GLY A 137 4.11 14.51 18.46
N ALA A 138 5.26 13.97 18.03
CA ALA A 138 6.02 12.97 18.80
C ALA A 138 7.49 13.36 19.09
N SER A 139 7.85 14.64 18.96
CA SER A 139 9.21 15.09 19.27
C SER A 139 9.21 16.48 19.92
N LEU A 140 8.88 16.52 21.21
CA LEU A 140 9.39 17.54 22.13
C LEU A 140 10.80 17.22 22.63
N VAL A 141 11.48 16.23 22.05
CA VAL A 141 12.87 15.94 22.35
C VAL A 141 13.69 16.18 21.08
N GLU A 142 14.58 17.16 21.22
CA GLU A 142 15.55 17.62 20.26
C GLU A 142 16.38 16.48 19.69
N LYS A 143 16.45 16.38 18.36
CA LYS A 143 17.68 15.96 17.68
C LYS A 143 17.97 16.86 16.51
N ASN A 144 18.92 17.76 16.76
CA ASN A 144 19.83 18.31 15.76
C ASN A 144 20.45 17.16 14.95
N THR A 145 19.86 16.81 13.82
CA THR A 145 20.57 16.10 12.76
C THR A 145 19.91 16.39 11.43
N ARG A 146 20.71 16.90 10.51
CA ARG A 146 20.38 17.34 9.15
C ARG A 146 19.49 16.32 8.43
N GLY A 147 18.21 16.61 8.31
CA GLY A 147 17.27 15.86 7.48
C GLY A 147 16.26 16.85 6.92
N GLY A 148 16.64 17.54 5.85
CA GLY A 148 15.78 18.55 5.22
C GLY A 148 14.41 17.97 4.91
N ASN A 149 13.39 18.83 4.93
CA ASN A 149 12.07 18.55 4.37
C ASN A 149 12.25 17.94 2.97
N ALA A 150 12.27 16.61 2.88
CA ALA A 150 12.28 15.90 1.62
C ALA A 150 10.85 15.99 1.09
N SER A 151 10.51 17.15 0.54
CA SER A 151 9.28 17.31 -0.23
C SER A 151 9.47 16.50 -1.50
N TYR A 152 8.88 15.30 -1.52
CA TYR A 152 8.80 14.50 -2.73
C TYR A 152 7.75 15.10 -3.65
N TYR A 153 7.97 15.02 -4.95
CA TYR A 153 7.06 15.57 -5.93
C TYR A 153 6.67 14.52 -6.96
N ILE A 154 5.41 14.55 -7.36
CA ILE A 154 4.84 13.76 -8.44
C ILE A 154 4.53 14.67 -9.61
N TYR A 155 4.88 14.23 -10.81
CA TYR A 155 4.63 14.97 -12.03
C TYR A 155 3.36 14.46 -12.68
N SER A 156 2.41 15.36 -12.96
CA SER A 156 1.16 15.00 -13.62
C SER A 156 0.74 16.11 -14.56
N GLY A 157 0.65 15.82 -15.86
CA GLY A 157 0.25 16.81 -16.86
C GLY A 157 1.22 17.99 -17.05
N GLY A 158 2.48 17.85 -16.64
CA GLY A 158 3.47 18.94 -16.66
C GLY A 158 3.57 19.74 -15.36
N GLU A 159 2.65 19.51 -14.41
CA GLU A 159 2.68 20.16 -13.10
C GLU A 159 3.44 19.33 -12.07
N LYS A 160 4.17 20.03 -11.20
CA LYS A 160 4.92 19.46 -10.07
C LYS A 160 4.05 19.54 -8.81
N ILE A 161 3.52 18.41 -8.36
CA ILE A 161 2.60 18.33 -7.22
C ILE A 161 3.34 17.71 -6.03
N PRO A 162 3.28 18.29 -4.82
CA PRO A 162 3.90 17.69 -3.65
C PRO A 162 3.19 16.37 -3.28
N LEU A 163 3.99 15.35 -2.97
CA LEU A 163 3.52 14.08 -2.41
C LEU A 163 3.47 14.22 -0.89
N GLU A 164 2.25 14.36 -0.38
CA GLU A 164 1.99 14.46 1.06
C GLU A 164 1.25 13.21 1.51
N LEU A 165 1.89 12.36 2.30
CA LEU A 165 1.23 11.22 2.94
C LEU A 165 1.02 11.56 4.41
N LEU A 166 -0.17 12.01 4.77
CA LEU A 166 -0.47 12.48 6.12
C LEU A 166 -1.24 11.45 6.93
N LYS A 167 -2.28 10.86 6.34
CA LYS A 167 -3.21 9.97 7.05
C LYS A 167 -3.57 8.74 6.23
N PRO A 168 -3.47 7.53 6.80
CA PRO A 168 -4.00 6.34 6.15
C PRO A 168 -5.54 6.34 6.19
N PHE A 169 -6.16 5.98 5.07
CA PHE A 169 -7.59 5.73 4.96
C PHE A 169 -7.87 4.29 5.36
N SER A 170 -8.31 4.09 6.60
CA SER A 170 -8.49 2.75 7.17
C SER A 170 -9.75 2.06 6.63
N SER A 171 -9.61 0.82 6.17
CA SER A 171 -10.70 -0.06 5.73
C SER A 171 -11.25 -0.90 6.89
N THR A 172 -10.38 -1.33 7.80
CA THR A 172 -10.71 -2.23 8.91
C THR A 172 -10.27 -1.64 10.24
N MET A 173 -11.01 -1.95 11.30
CA MET A 173 -10.61 -1.61 12.67
C MET A 173 -9.46 -2.53 13.08
N SER A 174 -8.30 -1.95 13.39
CA SER A 174 -7.19 -2.70 13.96
C SER A 174 -7.55 -3.25 15.34
N SER A 175 -7.08 -4.46 15.67
CA SER A 175 -7.24 -5.01 17.02
C SER A 175 -6.46 -4.19 18.04
N LEU A 176 -6.91 -4.19 19.30
CA LEU A 176 -6.18 -3.53 20.39
C LEU A 176 -4.73 -4.04 20.49
N GLN A 177 -4.53 -5.35 20.32
CA GLN A 177 -3.20 -5.98 20.30
C GLN A 177 -2.31 -5.37 19.21
N HIS A 178 -2.84 -5.16 18.01
CA HIS A 178 -2.11 -4.55 16.91
C HIS A 178 -1.83 -3.06 17.17
N LEU A 179 -2.77 -2.32 17.74
CA LEU A 179 -2.56 -0.92 18.15
C LEU A 179 -1.42 -0.83 19.17
N CYS A 180 -1.41 -1.69 20.19
CA CYS A 180 -0.32 -1.78 21.15
C CYS A 180 1.02 -2.10 20.46
N ARG A 181 1.03 -3.04 19.50
CA ARG A 181 2.23 -3.37 18.71
C ARG A 181 2.78 -2.15 17.97
N LYS A 182 1.92 -1.39 17.28
CA LYS A 182 2.33 -0.17 16.56
C LYS A 182 2.91 0.88 17.50
N THR A 183 2.26 1.13 18.64
CA THR A 183 2.77 2.05 19.66
C THR A 183 4.15 1.59 20.17
N VAL A 184 4.29 0.31 20.52
CA VAL A 184 5.57 -0.23 21.01
C VAL A 184 6.66 -0.20 19.94
N ASN A 185 6.34 -0.39 18.65
CA ASN A 185 7.27 -0.24 17.53
C ASN A 185 7.64 1.21 17.20
N GLY A 186 6.75 2.17 17.47
CA GLY A 186 7.05 3.59 17.33
C GLY A 186 7.97 4.15 18.41
N HIS A 187 7.95 3.59 19.62
CA HIS A 187 8.77 4.06 20.74
C HIS A 187 10.15 3.36 20.78
N LEU A 188 11.15 4.00 20.18
CA LEU A 188 12.55 3.53 20.14
C LEU A 188 13.19 3.40 21.54
N ASP A 189 12.70 4.16 22.54
CA ASP A 189 13.24 4.18 23.90
C ASP A 189 12.92 2.92 24.73
N ILE A 190 12.10 2.01 24.20
CA ILE A 190 11.70 0.76 24.88
C ILE A 190 12.61 -0.42 24.49
N SER A 191 13.63 -0.19 23.64
CA SER A 191 14.53 -1.26 23.15
C SER A 191 15.07 -2.15 24.28
N SER A 192 15.51 -1.55 25.40
CA SER A 192 16.03 -2.28 26.57
C SER A 192 14.99 -3.10 27.35
N LYS A 193 13.69 -2.80 27.21
CA LYS A 193 12.58 -3.55 27.83
C LYS A 193 11.98 -4.59 26.90
N ARG A 194 12.18 -4.48 25.58
CA ARG A 194 11.75 -5.49 24.60
C ARG A 194 12.42 -6.84 24.85
N ASP A 195 13.68 -6.81 25.28
CA ASP A 195 14.45 -8.02 25.58
C ASP A 195 13.90 -8.79 26.79
N GLN A 196 13.08 -8.15 27.63
CA GLN A 196 12.44 -8.77 28.79
C GLN A 196 11.07 -9.39 28.47
N LEU A 197 10.57 -9.25 27.24
CA LEU A 197 9.28 -9.80 26.85
C LEU A 197 9.35 -11.32 26.60
N PRO A 198 8.28 -12.07 26.92
CA PRO A 198 8.12 -13.47 26.52
C PRO A 198 8.30 -13.66 25.01
N HIS A 199 8.84 -14.82 24.61
CA HIS A 199 9.12 -15.16 23.21
C HIS A 199 7.93 -14.92 22.26
N PRO A 200 6.68 -15.32 22.59
CA PRO A 200 5.54 -15.12 21.70
C PRO A 200 5.25 -13.64 21.42
N LEU A 201 5.49 -12.76 22.39
CA LEU A 201 5.30 -11.32 22.21
C LEU A 201 6.43 -10.70 21.37
N LYS A 202 7.65 -11.20 21.49
CA LYS A 202 8.77 -10.76 20.65
C LYS A 202 8.53 -11.09 19.18
N GLU A 203 8.09 -12.31 18.89
CA GLU A 203 7.72 -12.74 17.53
C GLU A 203 6.58 -11.89 16.99
N PHE A 204 5.52 -11.69 17.78
CA PHE A 204 4.39 -10.85 17.39
C PHE A 204 4.80 -9.41 17.05
N LEU A 205 5.75 -8.82 17.79
CA LEU A 205 6.31 -7.49 17.51
C LEU A 205 7.19 -7.47 16.26
N GLN A 206 7.97 -8.54 15.99
CA GLN A 206 8.84 -8.66 14.82
C GLN A 206 8.05 -8.89 13.51
N GLU A 207 6.89 -9.54 13.60
CA GLU A 207 6.03 -9.83 12.45
C GLU A 207 5.52 -8.55 11.77
N TYR A 208 5.43 -7.44 12.49
CA TYR A 208 5.07 -6.13 11.96
C TYR A 208 5.95 -5.05 12.59
N ASP A 209 7.01 -4.66 11.90
CA ASP A 209 8.03 -3.73 12.38
C ASP A 209 7.73 -2.27 12.02
N ALA A 210 6.60 -1.98 11.35
CA ALA A 210 6.22 -0.64 10.97
C ALA A 210 5.47 0.08 12.12
N PRO A 211 5.63 1.42 12.25
CA PRO A 211 4.92 2.20 13.26
C PRO A 211 3.53 2.70 12.80
N ILE A 212 3.17 2.49 11.53
CA ILE A 212 1.94 2.99 10.87
C ILE A 212 0.84 1.93 10.82
#